data_AF-A0A1Q6Y494-F1
#
_entry.id   AF-A0A1Q6Y494-F1
#
_cell.length_a   1.000
_cell.length_b   1.000
_cell.length_c   1.000
_cell.angle_alpha   90.00
_cell.angle_beta   90.00
_cell.angle_gamma   90.00
#
_symmetry.space_group_name_H-M   'P 1'
#
loop_
_entity.id
_entity.type
_entity.pdbx_description
1 polymer ?
#
loop_
_entity_poly.entity_id
_entity_poly.type
_entity_poly.pdbx_seq_one_letter_code
_entity_poly.pdbx_strand_id
1 'polypeptide(L)'
;MSKTENSSQYSGEDSRLTALEQLLCWQREIEAQGQRVAMALTPIAEALEKGGDVSREMMTHAKTQILKAHLQLDDLKQVLDSME
;
A
#
# COMPACT_ATOMS: atom_id res chain seq x y z
N MET A 1 39.60 -10.31 -38.33
CA MET A 1 39.98 -9.02 -37.71
C MET A 1 38.84 -8.07 -38.06
N SER A 2 37.98 -7.52 -37.21
CA SER A 2 37.96 -7.24 -35.76
C SER A 2 36.47 -7.30 -35.30
N LYS A 3 36.11 -7.89 -34.15
CA LYS A 3 35.79 -7.23 -32.84
C LYS A 3 34.95 -5.94 -33.02
N THR A 4 33.83 -5.72 -32.33
CA THR A 4 33.56 -6.00 -30.91
C THR A 4 32.06 -5.94 -30.63
N GLU A 5 31.60 -6.78 -29.71
CA GLU A 5 30.29 -6.77 -29.07
C GLU A 5 29.99 -5.40 -28.43
N ASN A 6 28.79 -4.87 -28.65
CA ASN A 6 28.25 -3.80 -27.81
C ASN A 6 26.80 -4.12 -27.49
N SER A 7 26.61 -5.08 -26.60
CA SER A 7 25.33 -5.46 -26.05
C SER A 7 25.52 -5.65 -24.56
N SER A 8 25.35 -4.58 -23.77
CA SER A 8 25.08 -4.63 -22.33
C SER A 8 25.35 -3.26 -21.66
N GLN A 9 24.61 -2.22 -22.03
CA GLN A 9 24.63 -0.99 -21.22
C GLN A 9 23.28 -0.30 -21.01
N TYR A 10 22.24 -0.67 -21.76
CA TYR A 10 20.91 -0.04 -21.66
C TYR A 10 19.92 -0.75 -20.72
N SER A 11 20.19 -1.98 -20.28
CA SER A 11 19.19 -2.77 -19.53
C SER A 11 19.04 -2.37 -18.05
N GLY A 12 20.02 -1.66 -17.47
CA GLY A 12 20.07 -1.36 -16.04
C GLY A 12 19.30 -0.11 -15.62
N GLU A 13 19.17 0.88 -16.49
CA GLU A 13 18.46 2.13 -16.19
C GLU A 13 16.95 1.95 -16.30
N ASP A 14 16.48 1.25 -17.33
CA ASP A 14 15.06 0.94 -17.53
C ASP A 14 14.47 0.08 -16.38
N SER A 15 15.26 -0.87 -15.87
CA SER A 15 14.85 -1.71 -14.74
C SER A 15 14.77 -0.94 -13.41
N ARG A 16 15.60 0.10 -13.23
CA ARG A 16 15.57 0.95 -12.01
C ARG A 16 14.44 1.97 -12.05
N LEU A 17 14.15 2.52 -13.23
CA LEU A 17 13.01 3.42 -13.44
C LEU A 17 11.68 2.72 -13.15
N THR A 18 11.52 1.49 -13.63
CA THR A 18 10.31 0.68 -13.38
C THR A 18 10.15 0.28 -11.91
N ALA A 19 11.25 -0.04 -11.21
CA ALA A 19 11.20 -0.32 -9.77
C ALA A 19 10.80 0.91 -8.94
N LEU A 20 11.29 2.11 -9.31
CA LEU A 20 10.91 3.36 -8.66
C LEU A 20 9.42 3.68 -8.86
N GLU A 21 8.90 3.50 -10.08
CA GLU A 21 7.49 3.71 -10.40
C GLU A 21 6.57 2.77 -9.61
N GLN A 22 6.97 1.49 -9.48
CA GLN A 22 6.25 0.51 -8.68
C GLN A 22 6.24 0.89 -7.19
N LEU A 23 7.37 1.32 -6.65
CA LEU A 23 7.47 1.79 -5.27
C LEU A 23 6.56 3.00 -5.00
N LEU A 24 6.52 3.96 -5.94
CA LEU A 24 5.61 5.12 -5.86
C LEU A 24 4.14 4.73 -5.98
N CYS A 25 3.82 3.71 -6.77
CA CYS A 25 2.46 3.17 -6.86
C CYS A 25 2.03 2.58 -5.51
N TRP A 26 2.92 1.81 -4.88
CA TRP A 26 2.65 1.20 -3.58
C TRP A 26 2.54 2.21 -2.46
N GLN A 27 3.40 3.23 -2.44
CA GLN A 27 3.30 4.33 -1.48
C GLN A 27 1.90 4.97 -1.55
N ARG A 28 1.43 5.29 -2.76
CA ARG A 28 0.09 5.88 -2.95
C ARG A 28 -1.03 4.96 -2.48
N GLU A 29 -0.91 3.66 -2.72
CA GLU A 29 -1.90 2.69 -2.29
C GLU A 29 -1.95 2.56 -0.76
N ILE A 30 -0.79 2.58 -0.08
CA ILE A 30 -0.70 2.60 1.40
C ILE A 30 -1.35 3.87 1.96
N GLU A 31 -1.04 5.04 1.39
CA GLU A 31 -1.64 6.32 1.80
C GLU A 31 -3.17 6.29 1.63
N ALA A 32 -3.65 5.78 0.49
CA ALA A 32 -5.08 5.64 0.22
C ALA A 32 -5.77 4.69 1.21
N GLN A 33 -5.11 3.60 1.61
CA GLN A 33 -5.62 2.68 2.64
C GLN A 33 -5.70 3.34 4.01
N GLY A 34 -4.64 4.07 4.40
CA GLY A 34 -4.63 4.84 5.65
C GLY A 34 -5.82 5.81 5.70
N GLN A 35 -6.09 6.50 4.60
CA GLN A 35 -7.26 7.39 4.49
C GLN A 35 -8.59 6.64 4.63
N ARG A 36 -8.73 5.46 4.00
CA ARG A 36 -9.95 4.63 4.13
C ARG A 36 -10.17 4.15 5.57
N VAL A 37 -9.11 3.76 6.28
CA VAL A 37 -9.17 3.37 7.69
C VAL A 37 -9.56 4.57 8.56
N ALA A 38 -8.94 5.72 8.35
CA ALA A 38 -9.27 6.95 9.07
C ALA A 38 -10.75 7.31 8.89
N MET A 39 -11.24 7.34 7.64
CA MET A 39 -12.65 7.62 7.35
C MET A 39 -13.61 6.61 8.00
N ALA A 40 -13.23 5.35 8.12
CA ALA A 40 -14.06 4.34 8.77
C ALA A 40 -14.08 4.46 10.30
N LEU A 41 -13.01 5.00 10.90
CA LEU A 41 -12.91 5.23 12.34
C LEU A 41 -13.52 6.56 12.78
N THR A 42 -13.53 7.59 11.93
CA THR A 42 -14.06 8.92 12.26
C THR A 42 -15.48 8.87 12.85
N PRO A 43 -16.46 8.16 12.26
CA PRO A 43 -17.80 8.08 12.85
C PRO A 43 -17.83 7.44 14.23
N ILE A 44 -16.94 6.48 14.51
CA ILE A 44 -16.81 5.83 15.81
C ILE A 44 -16.25 6.84 16.83
N ALA A 45 -15.19 7.56 16.47
CA ALA A 45 -14.60 8.58 17.33
C ALA A 45 -15.62 9.68 17.67
N GLU A 46 -16.35 10.17 16.67
CA GLU A 46 -17.39 11.18 16.87
C GLU A 46 -18.55 10.67 17.76
N ALA A 47 -18.97 9.42 17.59
CA ALA A 47 -20.02 8.84 18.44
C ALA A 47 -19.55 8.78 19.89
N LEU A 48 -18.33 8.31 20.14
CA LEU A 48 -17.76 8.23 21.49
C LEU A 48 -17.58 9.62 22.12
N GLU A 49 -17.09 10.61 21.36
CA GLU A 49 -16.93 11.99 21.83
C GLU A 49 -18.26 12.61 22.26
N LYS A 50 -19.33 12.35 21.50
CA LYS A 50 -20.67 12.87 21.77
C LYS A 50 -21.45 12.03 22.80
N GLY A 51 -20.86 10.97 23.35
CA GLY A 51 -21.52 10.03 24.25
C GLY A 51 -22.65 9.21 23.59
N GLY A 52 -22.62 9.09 22.26
CA GLY A 52 -23.54 8.29 21.47
C GLY A 52 -23.11 6.83 21.32
N ASP A 53 -24.01 6.03 20.77
CA ASP A 53 -23.78 4.59 20.60
C ASP A 53 -22.98 4.29 19.33
N VAL A 54 -22.03 3.35 19.45
CA VAL A 54 -21.33 2.77 18.30
C VAL A 54 -22.14 1.58 17.80
N SER A 55 -22.69 1.70 16.60
CA SER A 55 -23.48 0.62 16.01
C SER A 55 -22.60 -0.58 15.61
N ARG A 56 -23.22 -1.77 15.54
CA ARG A 56 -22.57 -2.98 15.01
C ARG A 56 -22.06 -2.75 13.59
N GLU A 57 -22.79 -2.01 12.77
CA GLU A 57 -22.43 -1.71 11.39
C GLU A 57 -21.16 -0.84 11.31
N MET A 58 -21.08 0.22 12.11
CA MET A 58 -19.89 1.07 12.21
C MET A 58 -18.66 0.25 12.60
N MET A 59 -18.79 -0.59 13.63
CA MET A 59 -17.71 -1.46 14.08
C MET A 59 -17.31 -2.49 13.01
N THR A 60 -18.29 -3.08 12.32
CA THR A 60 -18.03 -4.06 11.24
C THR A 60 -17.31 -3.40 10.06
N HIS A 61 -17.74 -2.20 9.68
CA HIS A 61 -17.11 -1.43 8.62
C HIS A 61 -15.65 -1.08 8.96
N ALA A 62 -15.39 -0.53 10.16
CA ALA A 62 -14.05 -0.22 10.62
C ALA A 62 -13.14 -1.45 10.65
N LYS A 63 -13.60 -2.57 11.22
CA LYS A 63 -12.85 -3.83 11.22
C LYS A 63 -12.52 -4.31 9.81
N THR A 64 -13.47 -4.17 8.88
CA THR A 64 -13.26 -4.55 7.48
C THR A 64 -12.17 -3.72 6.81
N GLN A 65 -12.16 -2.39 7.01
CA GLN A 65 -11.11 -1.54 6.43
C GLN A 65 -9.74 -1.81 7.05
N ILE A 66 -9.68 -2.02 8.37
CA ILE A 66 -8.45 -2.38 9.08
C ILE A 66 -7.90 -3.71 8.55
N LEU A 67 -8.74 -4.74 8.42
CA LEU A 67 -8.32 -6.04 7.90
C LEU A 67 -7.81 -5.93 6.46
N LYS A 68 -8.50 -5.17 5.59
CA LYS A 68 -8.05 -4.96 4.22
C LYS A 68 -6.68 -4.29 4.16
N ALA A 69 -6.47 -3.24 4.95
CA ALA A 69 -5.17 -2.57 5.02
C ALA A 69 -4.06 -3.53 5.50
N HIS A 70 -4.34 -4.37 6.50
CA HIS A 70 -3.37 -5.38 6.94
C HIS A 70 -3.01 -6.39 5.85
N LEU A 71 -4.00 -6.99 5.18
CA LEU A 71 -3.74 -7.97 4.12
C LEU A 71 -2.91 -7.37 2.98
N GLN A 72 -3.21 -6.14 2.56
CA GLN A 72 -2.46 -5.48 1.50
C GLN A 72 -1.03 -5.11 1.93
N LEU A 73 -0.81 -4.80 3.21
CA LEU A 73 0.54 -4.59 3.76
C LEU A 73 1.34 -5.90 3.88
N ASP A 74 0.68 -7.02 4.19
CA ASP A 74 1.31 -8.34 4.21
C ASP A 74 1.73 -8.77 2.80
N ASP A 75 0.86 -8.57 1.79
CA ASP A 75 1.18 -8.80 0.38
C ASP A 75 2.38 -7.96 -0.06
N LEU A 76 2.38 -6.66 0.30
CA LEU A 76 3.47 -5.74 0.02
C LEU A 76 4.79 -6.22 0.64
N LYS A 77 4.76 -6.61 1.92
CA LYS A 77 5.93 -7.11 2.62
C LYS A 77 6.48 -8.36 1.94
N GLN A 78 5.62 -9.30 1.55
CA GLN A 78 6.04 -10.52 0.87
C GLN A 78 6.77 -10.22 -0.44
N VAL A 79 6.31 -9.23 -1.21
CA VAL A 79 6.99 -8.87 -2.45
C VAL A 79 8.33 -8.16 -2.17
N LEU A 80 8.40 -7.26 -1.19
CA LEU A 80 9.67 -6.64 -0.78
C LEU A 80 10.70 -7.68 -0.31
N ASP A 81 10.27 -8.62 0.53
CA ASP A 81 11.12 -9.73 1.01
C ASP A 81 11.61 -10.63 -0.14
N SER A 82 10.92 -10.67 -1.28
CA SER A 82 11.34 -11.43 -2.48
C SER A 82 12.31 -10.66 -3.40
N MET A 83 12.55 -9.38 -3.13
CA MET A 83 13.49 -8.54 -3.86
C MET A 83 14.88 -8.49 -3.20
N GLU A 84 15.00 -8.98 -1.96
CA GLU A 84 16.27 -9.17 -1.22
C GLU A 84 16.96 -10.50 -1.60
#